data_AF-W4VCG0-F1
#
_entry.id   AF-W4VCG0-F1
#
_cell.length_a   1.000
_cell.length_b   1.000
_cell.length_c   1.000
_cell.angle_alpha   90.00
_cell.angle_beta   90.00
_cell.angle_gamma   90.00
#
_symmetry.space_group_name_H-M   'P 1'
#
loop_
_entity.id
_entity.type
_entity.pdbx_description
1 polymer ?
#
loop_
_entity_poly.entity_id
_entity_poly.type
_entity_poly.pdbx_seq_one_letter_code
_entity_poly.pdbx_strand_id
1 'polypeptide(L)'
;MQDAFNDIPCYERNIFLDGQKPKEHVIKKLREAANIAEKNGFAVAIGYVGTEGGKVTAEAIQEMLPEFDERNIQLVFISELDE
;
A
#
# COMPACT_ATOMS: atom_id res chain seq x y z
N MET A 1 -25.34 6.20 -20.02
CA MET A 1 -23.93 6.54 -19.75
C MET A 1 -23.53 6.17 -18.32
N GLN A 2 -24.45 6.20 -17.35
CA GLN A 2 -24.21 5.79 -15.96
C GLN A 2 -23.92 4.27 -15.81
N ASP A 3 -24.48 3.42 -16.68
CA ASP A 3 -24.42 1.96 -16.52
C ASP A 3 -23.14 1.29 -17.03
N ALA A 4 -22.26 2.03 -17.71
CA ALA A 4 -21.08 1.46 -18.37
C ALA A 4 -19.89 1.20 -17.43
N PHE A 5 -19.96 1.66 -16.18
CA PHE A 5 -18.86 1.59 -15.21
C PHE A 5 -19.12 0.61 -14.06
N ASN A 6 -20.33 0.05 -13.94
CA ASN A 6 -20.69 -0.83 -12.83
C ASN A 6 -19.98 -2.20 -12.90
N ASP A 7 -19.56 -2.63 -14.09
CA ASP A 7 -18.88 -3.91 -14.30
C ASP A 7 -17.34 -3.77 -14.36
N ILE A 8 -16.80 -2.61 -13.99
CA ILE A 8 -15.35 -2.38 -13.97
C ILE A 8 -14.85 -2.51 -12.52
N PRO A 9 -14.01 -3.51 -12.21
CA PRO A 9 -13.42 -3.64 -10.89
C PRO A 9 -12.71 -2.35 -10.47
N CYS A 10 -13.03 -1.86 -9.27
CA CYS A 10 -12.50 -0.60 -8.74
C CYS A 10 -12.11 -0.78 -7.29
N TYR A 11 -10.90 -0.32 -6.95
CA TYR A 11 -10.41 -0.36 -5.58
C TYR A 11 -10.21 1.06 -5.05
N GLU A 12 -10.68 1.30 -3.83
CA GLU A 12 -10.33 2.50 -3.10
C GLU A 12 -9.01 2.29 -2.35
N ARG A 13 -8.11 3.28 -2.43
CA ARG A 13 -6.90 3.27 -1.60
C ARG A 13 -7.29 3.39 -0.11
N ASN A 14 -6.60 2.66 0.75
CA ASN A 14 -6.73 2.81 2.19
C ASN A 14 -5.80 3.90 2.74
N ILE A 15 -4.59 4.03 2.18
CA ILE A 15 -3.56 4.88 2.77
C ILE A 15 -2.60 5.50 1.74
N PHE A 16 -2.10 6.69 2.05
CA PHE A 16 -0.91 7.27 1.40
C PHE A 16 0.33 7.00 2.23
N LEU A 17 1.40 6.54 1.59
CA LEU A 17 2.64 6.14 2.25
C LEU A 17 3.58 7.32 2.54
N ASP A 18 3.60 8.30 1.66
CA ASP A 18 4.57 9.40 1.66
C ASP A 18 3.91 10.78 1.43
N GLY A 19 4.70 11.82 1.12
CA GLY A 19 4.28 13.22 1.19
C GLY A 19 4.63 13.92 2.50
N GLN A 20 5.29 13.22 3.42
CA GLN A 20 5.93 13.78 4.60
C GLN A 20 7.29 13.10 4.81
N LYS A 21 8.31 13.88 5.13
CA LYS A 21 9.63 13.38 5.57
C LYS A 21 9.61 13.25 7.10
N PRO A 22 10.24 12.24 7.71
CA PRO A 22 11.30 11.35 7.21
C PRO A 22 10.85 9.90 6.87
N LYS A 23 11.79 8.98 6.56
CA LYS A 23 11.54 7.55 6.23
C LYS A 23 10.66 6.84 7.25
N GLU A 24 10.82 7.19 8.53
CA GLU A 24 10.06 6.64 9.64
C GLU A 24 8.55 6.89 9.50
N HIS A 25 8.16 7.98 8.82
CA HIS A 25 6.76 8.23 8.46
C HIS A 25 6.24 7.13 7.53
N VAL A 26 7.01 6.80 6.48
CA VAL A 26 6.65 5.77 5.51
C VAL A 26 6.54 4.40 6.19
N ILE A 27 7.50 4.06 7.04
CA ILE A 27 7.47 2.81 7.83
C ILE A 27 6.21 2.74 8.70
N LYS A 28 5.85 3.83 9.38
CA LYS A 28 4.60 3.88 10.17
C LYS A 28 3.37 3.66 9.29
N LYS A 29 3.33 4.26 8.10
CA LYS A 29 2.22 4.08 7.14
C LYS A 29 2.16 2.67 6.56
N LEU A 30 3.30 2.03 6.31
CA LEU A 30 3.37 0.63 5.92
C LEU A 30 2.81 -0.30 7.00
N ARG A 31 3.10 -0.03 8.28
CA ARG A 31 2.48 -0.76 9.40
C ARG A 31 0.98 -0.53 9.52
N GLU A 32 0.52 0.70 9.29
CA GLU A 32 -0.92 1.00 9.23
C GLU A 32 -1.60 0.23 8.08
N ALA A 33 -0.99 0.16 6.90
CA ALA A 33 -1.49 -0.66 5.78
C ALA A 33 -1.55 -2.15 6.13
N ALA A 34 -0.49 -2.67 6.74
CA ALA A 34 -0.42 -4.06 7.20
C ALA A 34 -1.55 -4.40 8.18
N ASN A 35 -1.81 -3.53 9.16
CA ASN A 35 -2.92 -3.72 10.11
C ASN A 35 -4.28 -3.73 9.41
N ILE A 36 -4.46 -2.93 8.35
CA ILE A 36 -5.70 -2.93 7.55
C ILE A 36 -5.83 -4.23 6.75
N ALA A 37 -4.73 -4.70 6.14
CA ALA A 37 -4.70 -5.93 5.36
C ALA A 37 -5.04 -7.16 6.23
N GLU A 38 -4.47 -7.27 7.43
CA GLU A 38 -4.80 -8.34 8.36
C GLU A 38 -6.28 -8.35 8.77
N LYS A 39 -6.89 -7.16 8.87
CA LYS A 39 -8.31 -7.03 9.26
C LYS A 39 -9.27 -7.32 8.10
N ASN A 40 -8.92 -6.87 6.90
CA ASN A 40 -9.85 -6.82 5.76
C ASN A 40 -9.51 -7.86 4.67
N GLY A 41 -8.39 -8.58 4.80
CA GLY A 41 -7.84 -9.46 3.78
C GLY A 41 -6.83 -8.77 2.85
N PHE A 42 -6.99 -7.46 2.60
CA PHE A 42 -6.05 -6.68 1.79
C PHE A 42 -6.03 -5.19 2.19
N ALA A 43 -5.00 -4.48 1.74
CA ALA A 43 -4.94 -3.02 1.78
C ALA A 43 -4.25 -2.47 0.52
N VAL A 44 -4.82 -1.41 -0.05
CA VAL A 44 -4.23 -0.67 -1.16
C VAL A 44 -3.55 0.59 -0.61
N ALA A 45 -2.23 0.62 -0.69
CA ALA A 45 -1.39 1.74 -0.28
C ALA A 45 -0.76 2.43 -1.49
N ILE A 46 -0.76 3.77 -1.52
CA ILE A 46 -0.20 4.55 -2.62
C ILE A 46 1.01 5.34 -2.13
N GLY A 47 2.14 5.20 -2.83
CA GLY A 47 3.33 6.05 -2.67
C GLY A 47 3.62 6.83 -3.95
N TYR A 48 4.33 7.95 -3.81
CA TYR A 48 4.76 8.81 -4.91
C TYR A 48 6.25 8.62 -5.23
N VAL A 49 6.58 8.76 -6.51
CA VAL A 49 7.99 8.93 -6.95
C VAL A 49 8.37 10.41 -6.90
N GLY A 50 9.66 10.72 -6.75
CA GLY A 50 10.17 12.10 -6.76
C GLY A 50 10.46 12.66 -5.36
N THR A 51 10.34 13.98 -5.18
CA THR A 51 10.77 14.68 -3.94
C THR A 51 9.95 14.33 -2.71
N GLU A 52 8.67 14.00 -2.93
CA GLU A 52 7.70 13.63 -1.90
C GLU A 52 7.82 12.16 -1.47
N GLY A 53 8.59 11.37 -2.22
CA GLY A 53 8.81 9.94 -1.96
C GLY A 53 10.06 9.42 -2.68
N GLY A 54 9.89 8.41 -3.55
CA GLY A 54 10.97 7.83 -4.34
C GLY A 54 11.91 6.94 -3.54
N LYS A 55 13.19 7.31 -3.43
CA LYS A 55 14.23 6.46 -2.82
C LYS A 55 13.89 6.12 -1.36
N VAL A 56 13.42 7.10 -0.59
CA VAL A 56 13.02 6.91 0.80
C VAL A 56 11.87 5.91 0.93
N THR A 57 10.87 6.00 0.04
CA THR A 57 9.74 5.08 0.03
C THR A 57 10.17 3.66 -0.34
N ALA A 58 11.02 3.51 -1.35
CA ALA A 58 11.56 2.21 -1.75
C ALA A 58 12.40 1.55 -0.64
N GLU A 59 13.26 2.32 0.02
CA GLU A 59 14.06 1.84 1.16
C GLU A 59 13.17 1.40 2.33
N ALA A 60 12.13 2.16 2.67
CA ALA A 60 11.18 1.79 3.71
C ALA A 60 10.41 0.50 3.38
N ILE A 61 9.98 0.32 2.12
CA ILE A 61 9.34 -0.92 1.67
C ILE A 61 10.32 -2.10 1.83
N GLN A 62 11.57 -1.94 1.39
CA GLN A 62 12.59 -2.99 1.50
C GLN A 62 12.87 -3.38 2.95
N GLU A 63 12.95 -2.39 3.86
CA GLU A 63 13.16 -2.63 5.30
C GLU A 63 11.98 -3.34 5.97
N MET A 64 10.77 -3.16 5.44
CA MET A 64 9.54 -3.76 5.99
C MET A 64 9.28 -5.19 5.50
N LEU A 65 9.99 -5.68 4.46
CA LEU A 65 9.76 -7.03 3.92
C LEU A 65 9.84 -8.13 5.00
N PRO A 66 10.84 -8.16 5.91
CA PRO A 66 10.89 -9.18 6.96
C PRO A 66 9.70 -9.10 7.93
N GLU A 67 9.25 -7.89 8.28
CA GLU A 67 8.08 -7.71 9.16
C GLU A 67 6.79 -8.16 8.44
N PHE A 68 6.67 -7.94 7.14
CA PHE A 68 5.56 -8.45 6.35
C PHE A 68 5.56 -9.98 6.28
N ASP A 69 6.71 -10.60 6.04
CA ASP A 69 6.86 -12.06 6.03
C ASP A 69 6.47 -12.67 7.40
N GLU A 70 6.96 -12.11 8.50
CA GLU A 70 6.60 -12.55 9.87
C GLU A 70 5.09 -12.44 10.15
N ARG A 71 4.42 -11.50 9.48
CA ARG A 71 2.98 -11.26 9.60
C ARG A 71 2.13 -11.99 8.57
N ASN A 72 2.74 -12.82 7.71
CA ASN A 72 2.08 -13.49 6.57
C ASN A 72 1.41 -12.50 5.60
N ILE A 73 2.05 -11.36 5.36
CA ILE A 73 1.59 -10.33 4.43
C ILE A 73 2.42 -10.41 3.15
N GLN A 74 1.74 -10.53 2.01
CA GLN A 74 2.38 -10.56 0.70
C GLN A 74 2.09 -9.25 -0.06
N LEU A 75 3.13 -8.68 -0.66
CA LEU A 75 2.96 -7.62 -1.66
C LEU A 75 2.61 -8.27 -3.01
N VAL A 76 1.48 -7.85 -3.58
CA VAL A 76 0.95 -8.35 -4.87
C VAL A 76 0.70 -7.19 -5.82
N PHE A 77 0.53 -7.48 -7.10
CA PHE A 77 0.03 -6.51 -8.06
C PHE A 77 -1.46 -6.25 -7.82
N ILE A 78 -1.92 -5.04 -8.13
CA ILE A 78 -3.34 -4.69 -7.96
C ILE A 78 -4.28 -5.58 -8.80
N SER A 79 -3.78 -6.09 -9.93
CA SER A 79 -4.51 -7.00 -10.82
C SER A 79 -4.62 -8.43 -10.27
N GLU A 80 -3.91 -8.75 -9.19
CA GLU A 80 -3.99 -10.03 -8.48
C GLU A 80 -4.91 -9.96 -7.26
N LEU A 81 -5.48 -8.78 -6.96
CA LEU A 81 -6.60 -8.69 -6.05
C LEU A 81 -7.84 -9.17 -6.81
N ASP A 82 -8.39 -10.28 -6.37
CA ASP A 82 -9.68 -10.82 -6.82
C ASP A 82 -10.72 -10.56 -5.71
N GLU A 83 -11.88 -10.00 -6.06
CA GLU A 83 -13.10 -10.00 -5.22
C GLU A 83 -13.90 -11.30 -5.39
#